data_AF-A0A0M8KMT6-F1
#
_entry.id   AF-A0A0M8KMT6-F1
#
_cell.length_a   1.000
_cell.length_b   1.000
_cell.length_c   1.000
_cell.angle_alpha   90.00
_cell.angle_beta   90.00
_cell.angle_gamma   90.00
#
_symmetry.space_group_name_H-M   'P 1'
#
loop_
_entity.id
_entity.type
_entity.pdbx_description
1 polymer ?
#
loop_
_entity_poly.entity_id
_entity_poly.type
_entity_poly.pdbx_seq_one_letter_code
_entity_poly.pdbx_strand_id
1 'polypeptide(L)'
;MPQVRVYNLGYDPETGIGELLHTTTVRHAMGMIRREVAVPVELTMVDERIVPLALELTRELSGAWVEGAGRRSVGFSYRAVHERDHWTCAYCGRSVSRAPACEALLATVDHILPVSRGGRSSWTNLVSACKGCNNRKADRTPAEAGMPLRFAPYDPAVSYRVGGHVEDLPVLLGA
;
A
#
# COMPACT_ATOMS: atom_id res chain seq x y z
N MET A 1 1.76 -22.93 -18.70
CA MET A 1 0.41 -22.39 -18.40
C MET A 1 0.56 -20.92 -18.03
N PRO A 2 -0.35 -20.03 -18.44
CA PRO A 2 -0.27 -18.62 -18.07
C PRO A 2 -0.29 -18.48 -16.54
N GLN A 3 0.65 -17.70 -16.00
CA GLN A 3 0.70 -17.37 -14.58
C GLN A 3 -0.15 -16.12 -14.34
N VAL A 4 -0.97 -16.17 -13.29
CA VAL A 4 -1.81 -15.05 -12.85
C VAL A 4 -1.08 -14.31 -11.74
N ARG A 5 -0.96 -12.99 -11.85
CA ARG A 5 -0.37 -12.15 -10.80
C ARG A 5 -1.40 -11.88 -9.71
N VAL A 6 -1.00 -11.96 -8.45
CA VAL A 6 -1.87 -11.66 -7.30
C VAL A 6 -1.28 -10.47 -6.56
N TYR A 7 -2.00 -9.36 -6.56
CA TYR A 7 -1.63 -8.12 -5.91
C TYR A 7 -2.37 -7.96 -4.59
N ASN A 8 -1.76 -7.23 -3.67
CA ASN A 8 -2.43 -6.71 -2.49
C ASN A 8 -3.48 -5.66 -2.88
N LEU A 9 -4.37 -5.30 -1.95
CA LEU A 9 -5.35 -4.23 -2.14
C LEU A 9 -4.64 -2.90 -2.44
N GLY A 10 -5.11 -2.18 -3.47
CA GLY A 10 -4.53 -0.93 -3.98
C GLY A 10 -3.78 -1.08 -5.30
N TYR A 11 -4.04 -2.12 -6.10
CA TYR A 11 -3.48 -2.27 -7.44
C TYR A 11 -4.26 -1.46 -8.47
N ASP A 12 -3.56 -0.61 -9.21
CA ASP A 12 -4.09 0.20 -10.30
C ASP A 12 -3.66 -0.40 -11.66
N PRO A 13 -4.60 -0.96 -12.45
CA PRO A 13 -4.30 -1.58 -13.74
C PRO A 13 -3.94 -0.55 -14.83
N GLU A 14 -4.34 0.72 -14.71
CA GLU A 14 -4.01 1.75 -15.70
C GLU A 14 -2.55 2.19 -15.57
N THR A 15 -2.05 2.28 -14.34
CA THR A 15 -0.68 2.69 -14.05
C THR A 15 0.28 1.53 -13.82
N GLY A 16 -0.24 0.32 -13.61
CA GLY A 16 0.53 -0.88 -13.26
C GLY A 16 1.11 -0.86 -11.84
N ILE A 17 0.67 0.07 -10.99
CA ILE A 17 1.17 0.27 -9.63
C ILE A 17 0.40 -0.62 -8.66
N GLY A 18 1.11 -1.42 -7.88
CA GLY A 18 0.56 -2.16 -6.74
C GLY A 18 1.57 -3.17 -6.19
N GLU A 19 1.31 -3.67 -4.98
CA GLU A 19 2.18 -4.65 -4.33
C GLU A 19 1.89 -6.04 -4.88
N LEU A 20 2.79 -6.58 -5.71
CA LEU A 20 2.70 -7.97 -6.15
C LEU A 20 3.05 -8.90 -4.98
N LEU A 21 2.11 -9.71 -4.53
CA LEU A 21 2.30 -10.68 -3.45
C LEU A 21 2.95 -11.96 -3.98
N HIS A 22 2.37 -12.56 -5.03
CA HIS A 22 2.89 -13.77 -5.66
C HIS A 22 2.27 -13.98 -7.04
N THR A 23 2.73 -15.01 -7.77
CA THR A 23 2.09 -15.52 -8.99
C THR A 23 1.49 -16.91 -8.73
N THR A 24 0.37 -17.21 -9.39
CA THR A 24 -0.36 -18.46 -9.21
C THR A 24 -0.89 -19.02 -10.54
N THR A 25 -1.51 -20.19 -10.51
CA THR A 25 -2.12 -20.83 -11.69
C THR A 25 -3.53 -20.29 -11.93
N VAL A 26 -4.01 -20.32 -13.18
CA VAL A 26 -5.40 -19.97 -13.52
C VAL A 26 -6.42 -20.76 -12.68
N ARG A 27 -6.16 -22.05 -12.43
CA ARG A 27 -7.02 -22.91 -11.60
C ARG A 27 -7.14 -22.36 -10.16
N HIS A 28 -6.02 -22.00 -9.56
CA HIS A 28 -6.00 -21.46 -8.19
C HIS A 28 -6.63 -20.06 -8.15
N ALA A 29 -6.31 -19.19 -9.11
CA ALA A 29 -6.90 -17.87 -9.27
C ALA A 29 -8.44 -17.91 -9.33
N MET A 30 -9.01 -18.80 -10.15
CA MET A 30 -10.46 -19.01 -10.21
C MET A 30 -11.04 -19.47 -8.85
N GLY A 31 -10.26 -20.28 -8.10
CA GLY A 31 -10.62 -20.67 -6.74
C GLY A 31 -10.61 -19.52 -5.73
N MET A 32 -9.75 -18.53 -5.92
CA MET A 32 -9.72 -17.30 -5.11
C MET A 32 -10.92 -16.41 -5.43
N ILE A 33 -11.21 -16.20 -6.72
CA ILE A 33 -12.39 -15.42 -7.17
C ILE A 33 -13.68 -16.02 -6.62
N ARG A 34 -13.88 -17.33 -6.76
CA ARG A 34 -15.09 -18.02 -6.30
C ARG A 34 -15.29 -17.96 -4.77
N ARG A 35 -14.18 -17.80 -4.02
CA ARG A 35 -14.19 -17.63 -2.56
C ARG A 35 -14.25 -16.17 -2.13
N GLU A 36 -14.32 -15.23 -3.07
CA GLU A 36 -14.41 -13.79 -2.83
C GLU A 36 -13.21 -13.23 -2.03
N VAL A 37 -12.06 -13.91 -2.10
CA VAL A 37 -10.81 -13.43 -1.45
C VAL A 37 -9.97 -12.55 -2.38
N ALA A 38 -10.32 -12.51 -3.67
CA ALA A 38 -9.67 -11.68 -4.67
C ALA A 38 -10.62 -11.39 -5.84
N VAL A 39 -10.46 -10.23 -6.47
CA VAL A 39 -11.19 -9.81 -7.66
C VAL A 39 -10.26 -9.72 -8.86
N PRO A 40 -10.73 -10.04 -10.08
CA PRO A 40 -9.93 -9.86 -11.29
C PRO A 40 -9.81 -8.37 -11.63
N VAL A 41 -8.58 -7.94 -11.91
CA VAL A 41 -8.24 -6.54 -12.26
C VAL A 41 -7.66 -6.43 -13.67
N GLU A 42 -7.12 -7.52 -14.23
CA GLU A 42 -6.80 -7.65 -15.65
C GLU A 42 -7.37 -8.98 -16.17
N LEU A 43 -7.98 -8.95 -17.36
CA LEU A 43 -8.60 -10.11 -18.02
C LEU A 43 -8.07 -10.25 -19.45
N THR A 44 -8.04 -11.49 -19.96
CA THR A 44 -7.75 -11.79 -21.38
C THR A 44 -8.56 -12.98 -21.87
N MET A 45 -8.55 -13.19 -23.20
CA MET A 45 -9.19 -14.31 -23.87
C MET A 45 -8.13 -15.32 -24.31
N VAL A 46 -8.30 -16.58 -23.91
CA VAL A 46 -7.47 -17.72 -24.36
C VAL A 46 -8.42 -18.85 -24.74
N ASP A 47 -8.31 -19.34 -25.99
CA ASP A 47 -9.16 -20.43 -26.52
C ASP A 47 -10.65 -20.23 -26.22
N GLU A 48 -11.16 -19.03 -26.55
CA GLU A 48 -12.56 -18.61 -26.33
C GLU A 48 -13.01 -18.54 -24.87
N ARG A 49 -12.08 -18.56 -23.91
CA ARG A 49 -12.36 -18.43 -22.48
C ARG A 49 -11.76 -17.16 -21.89
N ILE A 50 -12.55 -16.45 -21.08
CA ILE A 50 -12.07 -15.34 -20.26
C ILE A 50 -11.24 -15.90 -19.12
N VAL A 51 -9.98 -15.47 -19.01
CA VAL A 51 -9.06 -15.86 -17.94
C VAL A 51 -8.43 -14.62 -17.29
N PRO A 52 -8.18 -14.63 -15.97
CA PRO A 52 -7.51 -13.53 -15.30
C PRO A 52 -6.01 -13.51 -15.60
N LEU A 53 -5.48 -12.32 -15.83
CA LEU A 53 -4.04 -12.03 -15.91
C LEU A 53 -3.50 -11.51 -14.57
N ALA A 54 -4.34 -10.77 -13.85
CA ALA A 54 -4.05 -10.22 -12.53
C ALA A 54 -5.30 -10.24 -11.65
N LEU A 55 -5.10 -10.53 -10.37
CA LEU A 55 -6.07 -10.38 -9.30
C LEU A 55 -5.58 -9.36 -8.28
N GLU A 56 -6.52 -8.68 -7.65
CA GLU A 56 -6.32 -7.88 -6.44
C GLU A 56 -7.06 -8.55 -5.28
N LEU A 57 -6.45 -8.62 -4.10
CA LEU A 57 -7.14 -9.14 -2.91
C LEU A 57 -8.28 -8.20 -2.48
N THR A 58 -9.41 -8.78 -2.05
CA THR A 58 -10.56 -7.99 -1.56
C THR A 58 -10.28 -7.30 -0.23
N ARG A 59 -9.20 -7.68 0.46
CA ARG A 59 -8.73 -7.10 1.71
C ARG A 59 -7.22 -6.95 1.65
N GLU A 60 -6.72 -5.87 2.23
CA GLU A 60 -5.29 -5.66 2.39
C GLU A 60 -4.68 -6.77 3.26
N LEU A 61 -3.77 -7.54 2.66
CA LEU A 61 -2.81 -8.32 3.43
C LEU A 61 -1.67 -7.40 3.82
N SER A 62 -1.76 -6.78 4.99
CA SER A 62 -0.54 -6.40 5.71
C SER A 62 0.26 -7.70 5.96
N GLY A 63 1.59 -7.68 6.01
CA GLY A 63 2.47 -8.87 6.13
C GLY A 63 2.30 -9.65 7.44
N ALA A 64 1.14 -10.25 7.64
CA ALA A 64 0.47 -10.40 8.91
C ALA A 64 0.20 -11.83 9.36
N TRP A 65 0.69 -12.85 8.65
CA TRP A 65 0.25 -14.23 8.88
C TRP A 65 1.43 -15.20 9.00
N VAL A 66 1.88 -15.43 10.23
CA VAL A 66 2.54 -16.67 10.68
C VAL A 66 2.04 -16.96 12.09
N GLU A 67 1.46 -18.14 12.31
CA GLU A 67 1.12 -18.61 13.66
C GLU A 67 2.39 -18.72 14.53
N GLY A 68 2.33 -18.27 15.78
CA GLY A 68 3.23 -18.72 16.84
C GLY A 68 4.56 -17.98 17.06
N ALA A 69 4.84 -16.86 16.38
CA ALA A 69 6.03 -16.04 16.65
C ALA A 69 5.65 -14.66 17.19
N GLY A 70 6.35 -14.20 18.23
CA GLY A 70 6.08 -12.95 18.97
C GLY A 70 6.04 -11.67 18.13
N ARG A 71 5.77 -10.55 18.83
CA ARG A 71 5.52 -9.19 18.30
C ARG A 71 6.24 -8.92 16.96
N ARG A 72 5.46 -8.80 15.89
CA ARG A 72 5.91 -8.60 14.50
C ARG A 72 7.03 -7.56 14.39
N SER A 73 8.08 -7.86 13.65
CA SER A 73 8.91 -6.83 13.03
C SER A 73 8.52 -6.71 11.56
N VAL A 74 7.56 -5.82 11.24
CA VAL A 74 7.45 -5.37 9.84
C VAL A 74 8.72 -4.59 9.54
N GLY A 75 9.55 -5.10 8.64
CA GLY A 75 10.84 -4.50 8.31
C GLY A 75 10.65 -3.04 7.92
N PHE A 76 11.24 -2.13 8.69
CA PHE A 76 11.09 -0.69 8.45
C PHE A 76 12.01 -0.25 7.31
N SER A 77 11.42 0.22 6.22
CA SER A 77 12.13 0.83 5.10
C SER A 77 11.26 1.88 4.41
N TYR A 78 11.86 2.82 3.68
CA TYR A 78 11.10 3.80 2.89
C TYR A 78 10.22 3.15 1.82
N ARG A 79 10.66 2.01 1.27
CA ARG A 79 9.81 1.21 0.39
C ARG A 79 8.56 0.71 1.12
N ALA A 80 8.73 0.21 2.34
CA ALA A 80 7.61 -0.29 3.13
C ALA A 80 6.64 0.82 3.56
N VAL A 81 7.09 2.07 3.70
CA VAL A 81 6.20 3.24 3.88
C VAL A 81 5.34 3.47 2.64
N HIS A 82 5.92 3.37 1.43
CA HIS A 82 5.15 3.47 0.19
C HIS A 82 4.15 2.32 0.05
N GLU A 83 4.54 1.09 0.39
CA GLU A 83 3.66 -0.08 0.34
C GLU A 83 2.48 0.08 1.31
N ARG A 84 2.72 0.45 2.57
CA ARG A 84 1.68 0.76 3.57
C ARG A 84 0.70 1.84 3.07
N ASP A 85 1.22 2.83 2.38
CA ASP A 85 0.45 3.97 1.87
C ASP A 85 -0.16 3.71 0.48
N HIS A 86 -0.09 2.49 -0.04
CA HIS A 86 -0.54 2.08 -1.39
C HIS A 86 0.00 3.00 -2.49
N TRP A 87 1.28 3.35 -2.40
CA TRP A 87 1.95 4.24 -3.35
C TRP A 87 1.16 5.53 -3.62
N THR A 88 0.43 6.01 -2.61
CA THR A 88 -0.42 7.19 -2.72
C THR A 88 0.19 8.35 -1.95
N CYS A 89 0.23 9.54 -2.53
CA CYS A 89 0.70 10.74 -1.84
C CYS A 89 -0.28 11.13 -0.73
N ALA A 90 0.20 11.16 0.52
CA ALA A 90 -0.61 11.48 1.69
C ALA A 90 -1.19 12.90 1.68
N TYR A 91 -0.70 13.80 0.82
CA TYR A 91 -1.17 15.19 0.75
C TYR A 91 -2.20 15.42 -0.38
N CYS A 92 -1.83 15.05 -1.61
CA CYS A 92 -2.68 15.29 -2.77
C CYS A 92 -3.55 14.10 -3.17
N GLY A 93 -3.30 12.91 -2.62
CA GLY A 93 -4.04 11.69 -2.95
C GLY A 93 -3.72 11.09 -4.31
N ARG A 94 -2.77 11.66 -5.07
CA ARG A 94 -2.33 11.10 -6.35
C ARG A 94 -1.34 9.95 -6.16
N SER A 95 -1.37 8.98 -7.06
CA SER A 95 -0.39 7.90 -7.15
C SER A 95 1.02 8.45 -7.38
N VAL A 96 2.00 7.83 -6.72
CA VAL A 96 3.42 8.13 -6.86
C VAL A 96 4.16 6.90 -7.33
N SER A 97 5.22 7.08 -8.09
CA SER A 97 6.06 5.97 -8.54
C SER A 97 7.52 6.40 -8.65
N ARG A 98 8.42 5.43 -8.82
CA ARG A 98 9.85 5.71 -9.04
C ARG A 98 10.16 6.24 -10.45
N ALA A 99 9.25 6.01 -11.39
CA ALA A 99 9.37 6.44 -12.79
C ALA A 99 8.02 6.99 -13.28
N PRO A 100 7.55 8.13 -12.73
CA PRO A 100 6.27 8.70 -13.10
C PRO A 100 6.38 9.46 -14.43
N ALA A 101 5.22 9.71 -15.06
CA ALA A 101 5.14 10.57 -16.25
C ALA A 101 5.51 12.04 -15.96
N CYS A 102 5.43 12.48 -14.70
CA CYS A 102 5.74 13.83 -14.27
C CYS A 102 6.64 13.81 -13.04
N GLU A 103 7.72 14.59 -13.05
CA GLU A 103 8.68 14.68 -11.95
C GLU A 103 8.03 15.07 -10.61
N ALA A 104 6.98 15.89 -10.64
CA ALA A 104 6.24 16.28 -9.43
C ALA A 104 5.55 15.09 -8.73
N LEU A 105 5.32 13.99 -9.46
CA LEU A 105 4.74 12.74 -8.97
C LEU A 105 5.79 11.70 -8.52
N LEU A 106 7.09 12.04 -8.53
CA LEU A 106 8.15 11.13 -8.10
C LEU A 106 7.93 10.72 -6.64
N ALA A 107 7.97 9.42 -6.39
CA ALA A 107 7.81 8.85 -5.06
C ALA A 107 8.94 9.30 -4.14
N THR A 108 8.56 9.93 -3.03
CA THR A 108 9.44 10.34 -1.93
C THR A 108 8.79 9.99 -0.59
N VAL A 109 9.59 9.90 0.46
CA VAL A 109 9.07 9.80 1.82
C VAL A 109 9.26 11.14 2.52
N ASP A 110 8.23 11.58 3.23
CA ASP A 110 8.23 12.83 3.98
C ASP A 110 7.97 12.57 5.47
N HIS A 111 8.61 13.39 6.30
CA HIS A 111 8.42 13.39 7.76
C HIS A 111 7.33 14.40 8.14
N ILE A 112 6.25 13.94 8.77
CA ILE A 112 5.14 14.79 9.25
C ILE A 112 5.66 15.88 10.18
N LEU A 113 6.40 15.49 11.23
CA LEU A 113 7.27 16.38 11.98
C LEU A 113 8.64 16.37 11.29
N PRO A 114 9.12 17.51 10.74
CA PRO A 114 10.40 17.57 10.04
C PRO A 114 11.60 17.16 10.93
N VAL A 115 12.62 16.56 10.32
CA VAL A 115 13.85 16.14 11.01
C VAL A 115 14.54 17.32 11.70
N SER A 116 14.56 18.50 11.06
CA SER A 116 15.11 19.74 11.63
C SER A 116 14.43 20.17 12.94
N ARG A 117 13.24 19.64 13.23
CA ARG A 117 12.45 19.91 14.44
C ARG A 117 12.34 18.69 15.36
N GLY A 118 13.25 17.71 15.22
CA GLY A 118 13.28 16.50 16.06
C GLY A 118 12.38 15.37 15.59
N GLY A 119 11.85 15.43 14.37
CA GLY A 119 11.08 14.36 13.75
C GLY A 119 11.88 13.06 13.60
N ARG A 120 11.35 11.97 14.16
CA ARG A 120 11.97 10.64 14.05
C ARG A 120 11.49 9.91 12.79
N SER A 121 12.34 9.05 12.24
CA SER A 121 11.91 8.09 11.21
C SER A 121 11.15 6.96 11.89
N SER A 122 9.83 7.07 11.94
CA SER A 122 8.91 6.06 12.50
C SER A 122 7.71 5.87 11.58
N TRP A 123 7.02 4.74 11.71
CA TRP A 123 5.78 4.50 10.97
C TRP A 123 4.78 5.65 11.12
N THR A 124 4.56 6.13 12.34
CA THR A 124 3.60 7.21 12.62
C THR A 124 4.06 8.61 12.22
N ASN A 125 5.33 8.80 11.83
CA ASN A 125 5.85 10.11 11.42
C ASN A 125 6.27 10.15 9.94
N LEU A 126 6.35 9.02 9.25
CA LEU A 126 6.67 8.95 7.83
C LEU A 126 5.43 8.67 7.01
N VAL A 127 5.32 9.35 5.87
CA VAL A 127 4.29 9.13 4.86
C VAL A 127 4.87 9.13 3.45
N SER A 128 4.22 8.40 2.56
CA SER A 128 4.44 8.47 1.13
C SER A 128 3.99 9.84 0.62
N ALA A 129 4.86 10.52 -0.11
CA ALA A 129 4.62 11.84 -0.66
C ALA A 129 5.17 11.95 -2.07
N CYS A 130 4.49 12.71 -2.93
CA CYS A 130 5.05 13.07 -4.22
C CYS A 130 6.07 14.20 -4.04
N LYS A 131 7.11 14.25 -4.88
CA LYS A 131 8.16 15.28 -4.82
C LYS A 131 7.60 16.71 -4.77
N GLY A 132 6.55 17.01 -5.55
CA GLY A 132 5.92 18.32 -5.56
C GLY A 132 5.28 18.71 -4.21
N CYS A 133 4.58 17.77 -3.56
CA CYS A 133 3.99 18.00 -2.24
C CYS A 133 5.06 18.06 -1.15
N ASN A 134 6.05 17.16 -1.19
CA ASN A 134 7.14 17.13 -0.23
C ASN A 134 7.92 18.46 -0.23
N ASN A 135 8.31 18.95 -1.42
CA ASN A 135 8.95 20.25 -1.57
C ASN A 135 8.06 21.42 -1.12
N ARG A 136 6.76 21.35 -1.39
CA ARG A 136 5.82 22.38 -0.93
C ARG A 136 5.73 22.40 0.60
N LYS A 137 5.68 21.25 1.27
CA LYS A 137 5.64 21.20 2.74
C LYS A 137 6.95 21.69 3.34
N ALA A 138 8.08 21.20 2.81
CA ALA A 138 9.43 21.51 3.28
C ALA A 138 9.60 21.24 4.79
N ASP A 139 10.22 22.17 5.51
CA ASP A 139 10.54 22.10 6.94
C ASP A 139 9.37 22.51 7.87
N ARG A 140 8.14 22.46 7.36
CA ARG A 140 6.91 22.74 8.08
C ARG A 140 6.14 21.46 8.38
N THR A 141 5.29 21.51 9.40
CA THR A 141 4.27 20.50 9.65
C THR A 141 3.13 20.60 8.61
N PRO A 142 2.32 19.53 8.42
CA PRO A 142 1.12 19.58 7.58
C PRO A 142 0.19 20.75 7.90
N ALA A 143 0.02 21.06 9.19
CA ALA A 143 -0.82 22.17 9.66
C ALA A 143 -0.26 23.54 9.21
N GLU A 144 1.02 23.79 9.45
CA GLU A 144 1.69 25.04 9.05
C GLU A 144 1.75 25.23 7.53
N ALA A 145 1.83 24.14 6.77
CA ALA A 145 1.84 24.18 5.30
C ALA A 145 0.42 24.29 4.69
N GLY A 146 -0.64 24.14 5.50
CA GLY A 146 -2.02 24.06 5.00
C GLY A 146 -2.25 22.81 4.13
N MET A 147 -1.59 21.70 4.47
CA MET A 147 -1.56 20.47 3.70
C MET A 147 -2.06 19.30 4.56
N PRO A 148 -3.38 19.19 4.82
CA PRO A 148 -3.91 18.11 5.65
C PRO A 148 -3.61 16.75 5.01
N LEU A 149 -3.32 15.77 5.86
CA LEU A 149 -3.14 14.39 5.42
C LEU A 149 -4.48 13.80 4.97
N ARG A 150 -4.46 13.05 3.87
CA ARG A 150 -5.61 12.34 3.31
C ARG A 150 -5.91 11.03 4.03
N PHE A 151 -4.94 10.52 4.77
CA PHE A 151 -5.07 9.34 5.63
C PHE A 151 -4.09 9.46 6.79
N ALA A 152 -4.40 8.80 7.91
CA ALA A 152 -3.52 8.76 9.07
C ALA A 152 -2.39 7.73 8.85
N PRO A 153 -1.13 8.06 9.17
CA PRO A 153 -0.06 7.06 9.21
C PRO A 153 -0.29 6.10 10.38
N TYR A 154 0.09 4.85 10.19
CA TYR A 154 -0.10 3.81 11.19
C TYR A 154 1.09 2.84 11.20
N ASP A 155 1.22 2.08 12.28
CA ASP A 155 2.23 1.01 12.39
C ASP A 155 1.60 -0.32 11.96
N PRO A 156 2.04 -0.90 10.82
CA PRO A 156 1.49 -2.15 10.30
C PRO A 156 1.76 -3.37 11.19
N ALA A 157 2.63 -3.24 12.20
CA ALA A 157 2.83 -4.30 13.20
C ALA A 157 1.63 -4.43 14.16
N VAL A 158 0.85 -3.37 14.35
CA VAL A 158 -0.24 -3.30 15.36
C VAL A 158 -1.56 -2.78 14.83
N SER A 159 -1.62 -2.24 13.61
CA SER A 159 -2.82 -1.62 13.03
C SER A 159 -2.89 -1.81 11.51
N TYR A 160 -4.06 -1.56 10.92
CA TYR A 160 -4.31 -1.66 9.47
C TYR A 160 -5.31 -0.57 9.01
N ARG A 161 -5.39 -0.30 7.70
CA ARG A 161 -6.26 0.76 7.15
C ARG A 161 -7.43 0.20 6.35
N VAL A 162 -8.65 0.61 6.68
CA VAL A 162 -9.90 0.25 5.97
C VAL A 162 -10.69 1.52 5.66
N GLY A 163 -11.03 1.75 4.38
CA GLY A 163 -11.87 2.88 4.00
C GLY A 163 -11.32 4.26 4.40
N GLY A 164 -9.99 4.39 4.57
CA GLY A 164 -9.33 5.61 5.04
C GLY A 164 -9.19 5.75 6.57
N HIS A 165 -9.80 4.85 7.34
CA HIS A 165 -9.68 4.79 8.80
C HIS A 165 -8.61 3.80 9.22
N VAL A 166 -7.90 4.08 10.31
CA VAL A 166 -6.92 3.17 10.92
C VAL A 166 -7.61 2.42 12.05
N GLU A 167 -7.55 1.10 11.99
CA GLU A 167 -8.07 0.19 13.02
C GLU A 167 -6.91 -0.59 13.64
N ASP A 168 -6.97 -0.79 14.96
CA ASP A 168 -6.04 -1.69 15.62
C ASP A 168 -6.25 -3.12 15.12
N LEU A 169 -5.16 -3.85 14.94
CA LEU A 169 -5.26 -5.27 14.69
C LEU A 169 -5.97 -5.92 15.88
N PRO A 170 -6.93 -6.82 15.64
CA PRO A 170 -7.62 -7.50 16.72
C PRO A 170 -6.60 -8.15 17.64
N VAL A 171 -6.65 -7.81 18.92
CA VAL A 171 -5.95 -8.57 19.95
C VAL A 171 -6.59 -9.95 19.89
N LEU A 172 -5.85 -10.94 19.40
CA LEU A 172 -6.23 -12.33 19.57
C LEU A 172 -6.25 -12.59 21.08
N LEU A 173 -7.44 -12.52 21.68
CA LEU A 173 -7.66 -13.07 23.01
C LEU A 173 -7.21 -14.52 22.94
N GLY A 174 -6.27 -14.88 23.82
CA GLY A 174 -5.34 -15.98 23.65
C GLY A 174 -5.97 -17.33 23.31
N ALA A 175 -5.17 -18.14 22.62
CA ALA A 175 -5.24 -19.59 22.70
C ALA A 175 -4.48 -20.07 23.94
#